data_AF-A0A2V9FHJ9-F1
#
_entry.id   AF-A0A2V9FHJ9-F1
#
_cell.length_a   1.000
_cell.length_b   1.000
_cell.length_c   1.000
_cell.angle_alpha   90.00
_cell.angle_beta   90.00
_cell.angle_gamma   90.00
#
_symmetry.space_group_name_H-M   'P 1'
#
loop_
_entity.id
_entity.type
_entity.pdbx_description
1 polymer ?
#
loop_
_entity_poly.entity_id
_entity_poly.type
_entity_poly.pdbx_seq_one_letter_code
_entity_poly.pdbx_strand_id
1 'polypeptide(L)'
;MSAFEEHKDELEKFEQMFGRERGRLAVSLDRLTNALVLVGQHGVYCTSQRNPTVPAMDLRIINQELVHAKELVQSVMEDMRQSKQKPQN
;
A
#
# COMPACT_ATOMS: atom_id res chain seq x y z
N MET A 1 6.15 18.03 -1.90
CA MET A 1 6.83 17.80 -3.19
C MET A 1 6.05 16.70 -3.92
N SER A 2 6.40 16.30 -5.13
CA SER A 2 5.73 15.15 -5.75
C SER A 2 6.25 13.83 -5.16
N ALA A 3 5.46 12.76 -5.22
CA ALA A 3 5.91 11.43 -4.78
C ALA A 3 7.16 10.94 -5.54
N PHE A 4 7.36 11.42 -6.78
CA PHE A 4 8.54 11.13 -7.59
C PHE A 4 9.81 11.81 -7.08
N GLU A 5 9.67 12.97 -6.42
CA GLU A 5 10.80 13.69 -5.83
C GLU A 5 11.09 13.15 -4.42
N GLU A 6 10.06 12.92 -3.62
CA GLU A 6 10.20 12.47 -2.22
C GLU A 6 10.70 11.02 -2.10
N HIS A 7 10.39 10.17 -3.09
CA HIS A 7 10.76 8.75 -3.09
C HIS A 7 11.64 8.37 -4.29
N LYS A 8 12.39 9.35 -4.81
CA LYS A 8 13.25 9.16 -5.99
C LYS A 8 14.21 7.99 -5.84
N ASP A 9 14.95 7.93 -4.73
CA ASP A 9 15.98 6.90 -4.51
C ASP A 9 15.36 5.50 -4.37
N GLU A 10 14.21 5.39 -3.71
CA GLU A 10 13.45 4.14 -3.61
C GLU A 10 12.93 3.70 -4.98
N LEU A 11 12.35 4.64 -5.75
CA LEU A 11 11.89 4.38 -7.11
C LEU A 11 13.02 3.89 -8.00
N GLU A 12 14.17 4.56 -8.02
CA GLU A 12 15.33 4.13 -8.81
C GLU A 12 15.78 2.72 -8.43
N LYS A 13 15.90 2.44 -7.12
CA LYS A 13 16.29 1.12 -6.62
C LYS A 13 15.30 0.02 -7.04
N PHE A 14 14.00 0.24 -6.82
CA PHE A 14 12.98 -0.77 -7.10
C PHE A 14 12.71 -0.92 -8.60
N GLU A 15 12.77 0.16 -9.38
CA GLU A 15 12.68 0.10 -10.84
C GLU A 15 13.88 -0.66 -11.43
N GLN A 16 15.08 -0.52 -10.88
CA GLN A 16 16.26 -1.30 -11.30
C GLN A 16 16.10 -2.79 -10.97
N MET A 17 15.59 -3.14 -9.77
CA MET A 17 15.46 -4.53 -9.33
C MET A 17 14.32 -5.29 -10.02
N PHE A 18 13.18 -4.63 -10.25
CA PHE A 18 11.95 -5.29 -10.66
C PHE A 18 11.44 -4.84 -12.05
N GLY A 19 12.09 -3.87 -12.67
CA GLY A 19 11.61 -3.17 -13.85
C GLY A 19 10.67 -2.02 -13.49
N ARG A 20 10.46 -1.09 -14.43
CA ARG A 20 9.75 0.18 -14.20
C ARG A 20 8.37 0.02 -13.55
N GLU A 21 7.52 -0.84 -14.11
CA GLU A 21 6.15 -0.98 -13.63
C GLU A 21 6.08 -1.62 -12.24
N ARG A 22 6.77 -2.75 -12.04
CA ARG A 22 6.78 -3.44 -10.74
C ARG A 22 7.53 -2.67 -9.68
N GLY A 23 8.58 -1.92 -10.05
CA GLY A 23 9.30 -1.05 -9.14
C GLY A 23 8.41 0.05 -8.58
N ARG A 24 7.62 0.70 -9.44
CA ARG A 24 6.62 1.69 -9.02
C ARG A 24 5.55 1.08 -8.13
N LEU A 25 5.00 -0.08 -8.51
CA LEU A 25 4.00 -0.77 -7.69
C LEU A 25 4.57 -1.19 -6.33
N ALA A 26 5.84 -1.60 -6.26
CA ALA A 26 6.50 -1.92 -5.00
C ALA A 26 6.60 -0.70 -4.07
N VAL A 27 7.01 0.46 -4.59
CA VAL A 27 7.03 1.71 -3.80
C VAL A 27 5.62 2.11 -3.37
N SER A 28 4.62 2.02 -4.26
CA SER A 28 3.21 2.27 -3.90
C SER A 28 2.72 1.35 -2.79
N LEU A 29 3.07 0.06 -2.83
CA LEU A 29 2.69 -0.92 -1.82
C LEU A 29 3.30 -0.59 -0.45
N ASP A 30 4.54 -0.09 -0.46
CA ASP A 30 5.21 0.37 0.75
C ASP A 30 4.53 1.61 1.34
N ARG A 31 4.12 2.56 0.49
CA ARG A 31 3.36 3.75 0.94
C ARG A 31 2.00 3.40 1.55
N LEU A 32 1.27 2.46 0.95
CA LEU A 32 0.03 1.94 1.53
C LEU A 32 0.28 1.26 2.89
N THR A 33 1.39 0.53 3.00
CA THR A 33 1.77 -0.12 4.26
C THR A 33 2.10 0.91 5.35
N ASN A 34 2.82 1.99 5.01
CA ASN A 34 3.08 3.08 5.95
C ASN A 34 1.78 3.76 6.41
N ALA A 35 0.85 4.02 5.49
CA ALA A 35 -0.46 4.58 5.84
C ALA A 35 -1.24 3.68 6.79
N LEU A 36 -1.27 2.36 6.54
CA LEU A 36 -1.90 1.38 7.45
C LEU A 36 -1.31 1.41 8.85
N VAL A 37 0.02 1.52 8.97
CA VAL A 37 0.70 1.60 10.26
C VAL A 37 0.30 2.88 11.01
N LEU A 38 0.31 4.03 10.32
CA LEU A 38 -0.06 5.32 10.92
C LEU A 38 -1.52 5.36 11.38
N VAL A 39 -2.44 4.86 10.56
CA VAL A 39 -3.87 4.78 10.90
C VAL A 39 -4.10 3.79 12.04
N GLY A 40 -3.41 2.65 12.04
CA GLY A 40 -3.47 1.68 13.13
C GLY A 40 -3.02 2.28 14.47
N GLN A 41 -1.89 3.00 14.48
CA GLN A 41 -1.41 3.70 15.67
C GLN A 41 -2.40 4.76 16.15
N HIS A 42 -2.93 5.58 15.24
CA HIS A 42 -3.91 6.59 15.61
C HIS A 42 -5.22 5.98 16.13
N GLY A 43 -5.64 4.84 15.57
CA GLY A 43 -6.81 4.08 16.02
C GLY A 43 -6.70 3.52 17.44
N VAL A 44 -5.50 3.27 17.96
CA VAL A 44 -5.28 2.88 19.36
C VAL A 44 -5.64 4.03 20.31
N TYR A 45 -5.33 5.26 19.93
CA TYR A 45 -5.55 6.44 20.78
C TYR A 45 -6.91 7.11 20.56
N CYS A 46 -7.50 6.94 19.38
CA CYS A 46 -8.73 7.61 19.00
C CYS A 46 -9.94 6.70 19.19
N THR A 47 -10.58 6.80 20.36
CA THR A 47 -11.75 6.00 20.74
C THR A 47 -13.06 6.60 20.22
N SER A 48 -14.02 5.76 19.86
CA SER A 48 -15.35 6.21 19.48
C SER A 48 -16.14 6.75 20.69
N GLN A 49 -16.81 7.90 20.51
CA GLN A 49 -17.73 8.46 21.52
C GLN A 49 -18.94 7.55 21.80
N ARG A 50 -19.36 6.75 20.80
CA ARG A 50 -20.50 5.83 20.94
C ARG A 50 -20.10 4.52 21.62
N ASN A 51 -18.87 4.05 21.41
CA ASN A 51 -18.36 2.84 22.01
C ASN A 51 -16.84 2.96 22.26
N PRO A 52 -16.40 3.20 23.50
CA PRO A 52 -14.99 3.39 23.82
C PRO A 52 -14.08 2.19 23.52
N THR A 53 -14.64 0.99 23.31
CA THR A 53 -13.85 -0.22 23.03
C THR A 53 -13.45 -0.35 21.56
N VAL A 54 -13.92 0.54 20.69
CA VAL A 54 -13.59 0.53 19.25
C VAL A 54 -13.05 1.88 18.80
N PRO A 55 -12.17 1.91 17.77
CA PRO A 55 -11.72 3.16 17.18
C PRO A 55 -12.89 3.95 16.57
N ALA A 56 -12.67 5.25 16.37
CA ALA A 56 -13.59 6.11 15.64
C ALA A 56 -13.93 5.52 14.24
N MET A 57 -15.19 5.71 13.81
CA MET A 57 -15.74 5.04 12.63
C MET A 57 -15.00 5.41 11.33
N ASP A 58 -14.64 6.68 11.20
CA ASP A 58 -13.81 7.23 10.13
C ASP A 58 -12.46 6.50 10.01
N LEU A 59 -11.75 6.29 11.12
CA LEU A 59 -10.46 5.58 11.12
C LEU A 59 -10.62 4.12 10.72
N ARG A 60 -11.71 3.48 11.16
CA ARG A 60 -12.02 2.11 10.73
C ARG A 60 -12.24 2.03 9.22
N ILE A 61 -12.99 2.99 8.66
CA ILE A 61 -13.25 3.06 7.22
C ILE A 61 -11.95 3.33 6.45
N ILE A 62 -11.14 4.31 6.88
CA ILE A 62 -9.85 4.61 6.24
C ILE A 62 -8.95 3.38 6.25
N ASN A 63 -8.83 2.70 7.39
CA ASN A 63 -8.03 1.48 7.47
C ASN A 63 -8.54 0.40 6.51
N GLN A 64 -9.86 0.22 6.43
CA GLN A 64 -10.46 -0.75 5.51
C GLN A 64 -10.15 -0.42 4.04
N GLU A 65 -10.30 0.83 3.62
CA GLU A 65 -10.02 1.26 2.25
C GLU A 65 -8.53 1.10 1.90
N LEU A 66 -7.63 1.37 2.85
CA LEU A 66 -6.18 1.16 2.66
C LEU A 66 -5.83 -0.33 2.54
N VAL A 67 -6.50 -1.21 3.30
CA VAL A 67 -6.34 -2.67 3.15
C VAL A 67 -6.80 -3.12 1.77
N HIS A 68 -7.99 -2.69 1.33
CA HIS A 68 -8.50 -3.01 0.00
C HIS A 68 -7.55 -2.55 -1.12
N ALA A 69 -7.08 -1.30 -1.05
CA ALA A 69 -6.12 -0.77 -2.03
C ALA A 69 -4.84 -1.60 -2.06
N LYS A 70 -4.33 -2.01 -0.90
CA LYS A 70 -3.15 -2.86 -0.79
C LYS A 70 -3.36 -4.23 -1.44
N GLU A 71 -4.48 -4.88 -1.16
CA GLU A 71 -4.83 -6.18 -1.75
C GLU A 71 -4.91 -6.12 -3.27
N LEU A 72 -5.54 -5.09 -3.83
CA LEU A 72 -5.66 -4.89 -5.28
C LEU A 72 -4.29 -4.63 -5.94
N VAL A 73 -3.41 -3.85 -5.31
CA VAL A 73 -2.05 -3.64 -5.83
C VAL A 73 -1.26 -4.96 -5.80
N GLN A 74 -1.37 -5.73 -4.71
CA GLN A 74 -0.71 -7.04 -4.60
C GLN A 74 -1.20 -8.03 -5.65
N SER A 75 -2.52 -8.05 -5.94
CA SER A 75 -3.08 -8.94 -6.96
C SER A 75 -2.51 -8.64 -8.34
N VAL A 76 -2.45 -7.36 -8.73
CA VAL A 76 -1.85 -6.94 -10.01
C VAL A 76 -0.38 -7.33 -10.09
N MET A 77 0.38 -7.14 -9.01
CA MET A 77 1.79 -7.54 -8.97
C MET A 77 1.99 -9.05 -9.19
N GLU A 78 1.10 -9.88 -8.62
CA GLU A 78 1.15 -11.33 -8.81
C GLU A 78 0.70 -11.75 -10.22
N ASP A 79 -0.35 -11.12 -10.78
CA ASP A 79 -0.80 -11.37 -12.16
C ASP A 79 0.32 -11.07 -13.17
N MET A 80 1.03 -9.96 -12.98
CA MET A 80 2.21 -9.63 -13.77
C MET A 80 3.31 -10.68 -13.61
N ARG A 81 3.50 -11.23 -12.39
CA ARG A 81 4.48 -12.29 -12.09
C ARG A 81 4.18 -13.55 -12.89
N GLN A 82 2.93 -14.00 -12.85
CA GLN A 82 2.46 -15.20 -13.54
C GLN A 82 2.51 -15.05 -15.06
N SER A 83 2.15 -13.87 -15.59
CA SER A 83 2.18 -13.59 -17.03
C SER A 83 3.57 -13.75 -17.63
N LYS A 84 4.63 -13.52 -16.85
CA LYS A 84 6.02 -13.69 -17.28
C LYS A 84 6.52 -15.13 -17.19
N GLN A 85 5.87 -15.98 -16.39
CA GLN A 85 6.23 -17.40 -16.20
C GLN A 85 5.56 -18.32 -17.22
N LYS A 86 4.41 -17.91 -17.77
CA LYS A 86 3.77 -18.65 -18.87
C LYS A 86 4.63 -18.50 -20.13
N PRO A 87 5.11 -19.60 -20.75
CA PRO A 87 5.74 -19.53 -22.05
C PRO A 87 4.72 -18.94 -23.02
N GLN A 88 5.16 -17.93 -23.77
CA GLN A 88 4.38 -17.36 -24.85
C GLN A 88 4.44 -18.36 -26.01
N ASN A 89 3.56 -19.35 -25.98
CA ASN A 89 3.32 -20.27 -27.10
C ASN A 89 2.53 -19.56 -28.20
#